data_AF-A0A484Y7T6-F1
#
_entry.id   AF-A0A484Y7T6-F1
#
_cell.length_a   1.000
_cell.length_b   1.000
_cell.length_c   1.000
_cell.angle_alpha   90.00
_cell.angle_beta   90.00
_cell.angle_gamma   90.00
#
_symmetry.space_group_name_H-M   'P 1'
#
loop_
_entity.id
_entity.type
_entity.pdbx_description
1 polymer ?
#
loop_
_entity_poly.entity_id
_entity_poly.type
_entity_poly.pdbx_seq_one_letter_code
_entity_poly.pdbx_strand_id
1 'polypeptide(L)'
;MPSPQQKLDILQETIAFLTQSGYQFIGMDHFARPDDELAVAQREGVLHRNFQGYTTQGDTDLLGMGVSAISMIGDCYAQNQKELKQYYQQVDEQGNALWRGIALTA
;
A
#
# COMPACT_ATOMS: atom_id res chain seq x y z
N MET A 1 9.00 -25.54 2.15
CA MET A 1 9.12 -24.10 2.47
C MET A 1 10.10 -23.94 3.64
N PRO A 2 10.85 -22.82 3.73
CA PRO A 2 11.76 -22.58 4.85
C PRO A 2 11.02 -22.57 6.19
N SER A 3 11.70 -23.01 7.26
CA SER A 3 11.17 -23.02 8.62
C SER A 3 10.92 -21.60 9.14
N PRO A 4 10.09 -21.42 10.19
CA PRO A 4 9.92 -20.11 10.81
C PRO A 4 11.24 -19.47 11.25
N GLN A 5 12.16 -20.26 11.81
CA GLN A 5 13.49 -19.77 12.20
C GLN A 5 14.28 -19.29 10.98
N GLN A 6 14.32 -20.08 9.90
CA GLN A 6 15.02 -19.69 8.68
C GLN A 6 14.47 -18.40 8.07
N LYS A 7 13.15 -18.16 8.16
CA LYS A 7 12.56 -16.90 7.70
C LYS A 7 13.01 -15.70 8.54
N LEU A 8 13.16 -15.88 9.85
CA LEU A 8 13.66 -14.84 10.75
C LEU A 8 15.14 -14.56 10.48
N ASP A 9 15.95 -15.61 10.30
CA ASP A 9 17.38 -15.47 9.99
C ASP A 9 17.57 -14.70 8.68
N ILE A 10 16.82 -15.07 7.62
CA ILE A 10 16.83 -14.36 6.33
C ILE A 10 16.44 -12.89 6.50
N LEU A 11 15.39 -12.59 7.28
CA LEU A 11 14.95 -11.21 7.50
C LEU A 11 16.03 -10.39 8.22
N GLN A 12 16.62 -10.95 9.28
CA GLN A 12 17.67 -10.29 10.05
C GLN A 12 18.91 -10.02 9.18
N GLU A 13 19.36 -11.01 8.42
CA GLU A 13 20.50 -10.88 7.51
C GLU A 13 20.22 -9.87 6.39
N THR A 14 18.99 -9.87 5.84
CA THR A 14 18.57 -8.92 4.80
C THR A 14 18.62 -7.48 5.32
N ILE A 15 18.10 -7.23 6.52
CA ILE A 15 18.14 -5.91 7.15
C ILE A 15 19.60 -5.46 7.35
N ALA A 16 20.45 -6.33 7.91
CA ALA A 16 21.85 -6.00 8.15
C ALA A 16 22.60 -5.70 6.85
N PHE A 17 22.43 -6.54 5.82
CA PHE A 17 23.08 -6.40 4.53
C PHE A 17 22.67 -5.12 3.79
N LEU A 18 21.36 -4.84 3.73
CA LEU A 18 20.86 -3.64 3.06
C LEU A 18 21.26 -2.37 3.81
N THR A 19 21.27 -2.41 5.14
CA THR A 19 21.74 -1.29 5.98
C THR A 19 23.23 -1.01 5.73
N GLN A 20 24.06 -2.06 5.70
CA GLN A 20 25.47 -1.92 5.36
C GLN A 20 25.69 -1.40 3.93
N SER A 21 24.77 -1.73 3.02
CA SER A 21 24.77 -1.24 1.63
C SER A 21 24.22 0.18 1.47
N GLY A 22 23.89 0.86 2.57
CA GLY A 22 23.45 2.25 2.58
C GLY A 22 21.95 2.46 2.38
N TYR A 23 21.11 1.44 2.61
CA TYR A 23 19.66 1.60 2.62
C TYR A 23 19.14 1.74 4.05
N GLN A 24 18.20 2.64 4.26
CA GLN A 24 17.42 2.77 5.48
C GLN A 24 16.21 1.82 5.43
N PHE A 25 15.97 1.09 6.51
CA PHE A 25 14.74 0.31 6.67
C PHE A 25 13.58 1.26 7.01
N ILE A 26 12.63 1.40 6.08
CA ILE A 26 11.45 2.27 6.25
C ILE A 26 10.37 1.55 7.06
N GLY A 27 10.21 0.24 6.86
CA GLY A 27 9.25 -0.57 7.61
C GLY A 27 8.62 -1.66 6.75
N MET A 28 8.05 -2.67 7.41
CA MET A 28 7.54 -3.91 6.79
C MET A 28 8.56 -4.53 5.84
N ASP A 29 8.39 -4.32 4.55
CA ASP A 29 9.14 -4.87 3.43
C ASP A 29 9.88 -3.79 2.60
N HIS A 30 9.91 -2.53 3.07
CA HIS A 30 10.45 -1.40 2.30
C HIS A 30 11.80 -0.87 2.83
N PHE A 31 12.72 -0.69 1.89
CA PHE A 31 14.04 -0.09 2.10
C PHE A 31 14.24 1.04 1.08
N ALA A 32 14.77 2.17 1.53
CA ALA A 32 15.03 3.33 0.68
C ALA A 32 16.39 3.96 1.02
N ARG A 33 16.95 4.78 0.14
CA ARG A 33 18.19 5.50 0.49
C ARG A 33 17.91 6.56 1.56
N PRO A 34 18.89 6.98 2.38
CA PRO A 34 18.67 7.98 3.41
C PRO A 34 18.17 9.32 2.88
N ASP A 35 18.54 9.68 1.65
CA ASP A 35 18.13 10.88 0.91
C ASP A 35 16.84 10.70 0.09
N ASP A 36 16.26 9.50 0.10
CA ASP A 36 14.97 9.24 -0.53
C ASP A 36 13.84 9.99 0.18
N GLU A 37 12.85 10.45 -0.58
CA GLU A 37 11.71 11.21 -0.07
C GLU A 37 10.94 10.45 1.03
N LEU A 38 10.85 9.13 0.95
CA LEU A 38 10.20 8.29 1.96
C LEU A 38 11.01 8.25 3.25
N ALA A 39 12.34 8.18 3.14
CA ALA A 39 13.24 8.19 4.30
C ALA A 39 13.26 9.54 5.00
N VAL A 40 13.19 10.63 4.23
CA VAL A 40 13.05 12.00 4.73
C VAL A 40 11.71 12.16 5.45
N ALA A 41 10.59 11.86 4.79
CA ALA A 41 9.25 11.95 5.37
C ALA A 41 9.11 11.09 6.64
N GLN A 42 9.75 9.93 6.70
CA GLN A 42 9.79 9.09 7.90
C GLN A 42 10.45 9.81 9.08
N ARG A 43 11.62 10.43 8.86
CA ARG A 43 12.35 11.14 9.92
C ARG A 43 11.61 12.40 10.37
N GLU A 44 10.87 13.02 9.46
CA GLU A 44 10.03 14.19 9.74
C GLU A 44 8.67 13.84 10.37
N GLY A 45 8.31 12.55 10.46
CA GLY A 45 7.05 12.10 11.04
C GLY A 45 5.82 12.34 10.15
N VAL A 46 6.04 12.59 8.85
CA VAL A 46 5.00 12.88 7.84
C VAL A 46 4.93 11.80 6.76
N LEU A 47 5.46 10.61 7.04
CA LEU A 47 5.34 9.47 6.14
C LEU A 47 3.91 8.91 6.20
N HIS A 48 3.27 8.81 5.05
CA HIS A 48 1.93 8.23 4.91
C HIS A 48 1.99 6.86 4.25
N ARG A 49 0.89 6.11 4.35
CA ARG A 49 0.73 4.80 3.72
C ARG A 49 -0.68 4.64 3.18
N ASN A 50 -0.80 4.22 1.93
CA ASN A 50 -2.07 3.85 1.32
C ASN A 50 -2.04 2.37 0.88
N PHE A 51 -3.02 1.94 0.08
CA PHE A 51 -3.11 0.55 -0.39
C PHE A 51 -1.95 0.10 -1.29
N GLN A 52 -1.27 1.05 -1.96
CA GLN A 52 -0.15 0.76 -2.86
C GLN A 52 1.21 0.71 -2.13
N GLY A 53 1.31 1.32 -0.95
CA GLY A 53 2.55 1.35 -0.16
C GLY A 53 2.75 2.66 0.59
N TYR A 54 4.01 2.93 0.94
CA TYR A 54 4.42 4.19 1.55
C TYR A 54 4.40 5.34 0.52
N THR A 55 4.01 6.53 0.97
CA THR A 55 3.93 7.74 0.14
C THR A 55 4.22 8.98 0.98
N THR A 56 4.77 10.01 0.35
CA THR A 56 4.96 11.35 0.94
C THR A 56 3.70 12.22 0.86
N GLN A 57 2.74 11.82 0.04
CA GLN A 57 1.49 12.55 -0.16
C GLN A 57 0.45 12.08 0.87
N GLY A 58 0.40 12.78 2.00
CA GLY A 58 -0.69 12.69 2.96
C GLY A 58 -1.97 13.35 2.47
N ASP A 59 -3.10 12.94 3.05
CA ASP A 59 -4.41 13.58 2.88
C ASP A 59 -4.91 13.69 1.43
N THR A 60 -4.46 12.81 0.55
CA THR A 60 -4.95 12.73 -0.83
C THR A 60 -6.04 11.67 -0.97
N ASP A 61 -7.11 12.03 -1.67
CA ASP A 61 -8.06 11.04 -2.16
C ASP A 61 -7.40 10.14 -3.22
N LEU A 62 -7.53 8.84 -3.02
CA LEU A 62 -7.07 7.79 -3.93
C LEU A 62 -8.27 7.20 -4.67
N LEU A 63 -8.34 7.41 -5.99
CA LEU A 63 -9.31 6.74 -6.86
C LEU A 63 -8.67 5.51 -7.52
N GLY A 64 -9.08 4.33 -7.10
CA GLY A 64 -8.71 3.07 -7.72
C GLY A 64 -9.62 2.73 -8.90
N MET A 65 -9.03 2.47 -10.07
CA MET A 65 -9.76 2.03 -11.27
C MET A 65 -9.33 0.62 -11.68
N GLY A 66 -10.25 -0.12 -12.31
CA GLY A 66 -10.04 -1.51 -12.71
C GLY A 66 -10.62 -2.53 -11.74
N VAL A 67 -10.54 -3.80 -12.13
CA VAL A 67 -11.00 -4.95 -11.34
C VAL A 67 -10.26 -4.99 -10.00
N SER A 68 -10.98 -5.25 -8.91
CA SER A 68 -10.50 -5.30 -7.52
C SER A 68 -9.93 -4.02 -6.90
N ALA A 69 -9.85 -2.93 -7.68
CA ALA A 69 -9.24 -1.68 -7.24
C ALA A 69 -9.94 -1.11 -6.00
N ILE A 70 -9.14 -0.55 -5.09
CA ILE A 70 -9.60 0.07 -3.86
C ILE A 70 -9.35 1.57 -3.93
N SER A 71 -10.37 2.33 -3.56
CA SER A 71 -10.33 3.78 -3.42
C SER A 71 -10.40 4.15 -1.93
N MET A 72 -9.74 5.24 -1.58
CA MET A 72 -9.79 5.91 -0.27
C MET A 72 -10.15 7.36 -0.56
N ILE A 73 -11.40 7.76 -0.34
CA ILE A 73 -11.91 9.09 -0.71
C ILE A 73 -12.67 9.66 0.48
N GLY A 74 -12.20 10.79 1.02
CA GLY A 74 -12.58 11.26 2.35
C GLY A 74 -12.40 10.17 3.40
N ASP A 75 -13.32 10.09 4.37
CA ASP A 75 -13.32 9.06 5.40
C ASP A 75 -13.94 7.74 4.94
N CYS A 76 -13.84 7.39 3.65
CA CYS A 76 -14.47 6.21 3.08
C CYS A 76 -13.48 5.33 2.31
N TYR A 77 -13.66 4.01 2.44
CA TYR A 77 -13.07 3.02 1.56
C TYR A 77 -14.12 2.46 0.61
N ALA A 78 -13.78 2.32 -0.66
CA ALA A 78 -14.62 1.71 -1.68
C ALA A 78 -13.81 0.73 -2.51
N GLN A 79 -14.40 -0.42 -2.86
CA GLN A 79 -13.76 -1.44 -3.67
C GLN A 79 -14.62 -1.79 -4.88
N ASN A 80 -13.97 -1.89 -6.04
CA ASN A 80 -14.59 -2.38 -7.26
C ASN A 80 -14.81 -3.91 -7.21
N GLN A 81 -15.67 -4.40 -8.09
CA GLN A 81 -15.85 -5.84 -8.28
C GLN A 81 -14.52 -6.56 -8.44
N LYS A 82 -14.33 -7.64 -7.66
CA LYS A 82 -13.11 -8.48 -7.69
C LYS A 82 -13.12 -9.49 -8.84
N GLU A 83 -14.32 -9.93 -9.25
CA GLU A 83 -14.50 -10.91 -10.30
C GLU A 83 -14.56 -10.17 -11.64
N LEU A 84 -13.67 -10.51 -12.57
CA LEU A 84 -13.55 -9.80 -13.84
C LEU A 84 -14.86 -9.81 -14.66
N LYS A 85 -15.62 -10.92 -14.60
CA LYS A 85 -16.93 -11.02 -15.26
C LYS A 85 -17.95 -10.03 -14.70
N GLN A 86 -18.03 -9.91 -13.36
CA GLN A 86 -18.95 -8.98 -12.70
C GLN A 86 -18.52 -7.53 -12.90
N TYR A 87 -17.19 -7.29 -12.89
CA TYR A 87 -16.62 -5.98 -13.20
C TYR A 87 -17.07 -5.49 -14.58
N TYR A 88 -16.86 -6.30 -15.64
CA TYR A 88 -17.24 -5.91 -17.00
C TYR A 88 -18.75 -5.70 -17.13
N GLN A 89 -19.55 -6.62 -16.58
CA GLN A 89 -21.00 -6.49 -16.61
C GLN A 89 -21.47 -5.19 -15.96
N GLN A 90 -20.98 -4.89 -14.75
CA GLN A 90 -21.42 -3.71 -14.02
C GLN A 90 -20.95 -2.41 -14.66
N VAL A 91 -19.73 -2.38 -15.23
CA VAL A 91 -19.23 -1.22 -15.98
C VAL A 91 -20.09 -0.95 -17.21
N ASP A 92 -20.47 -1.98 -17.96
CA ASP A 92 -21.33 -1.83 -19.15
C ASP A 92 -22.74 -1.35 -18.79
N GLU A 93 -23.31 -1.86 -17.68
CA GLU A 93 -24.67 -1.53 -17.24
C GLU A 93 -24.78 -0.18 -16.50
N GLN A 94 -23.78 0.20 -15.70
CA GLN A 94 -23.85 1.30 -14.72
C GLN A 94 -22.74 2.35 -14.88
N GLY A 95 -21.76 2.13 -15.77
CA GLY A 95 -20.62 3.01 -15.96
C GLY A 95 -19.56 2.97 -14.85
N ASN A 96 -19.75 2.13 -13.83
CA ASN A 96 -18.80 1.93 -12.72
C ASN A 96 -18.89 0.50 -12.18
N ALA A 97 -17.91 0.09 -11.37
CA ALA A 97 -17.86 -1.26 -10.80
C ALA A 97 -17.91 -1.27 -9.27
N LEU A 98 -18.48 -0.25 -8.61
CA LEU A 98 -18.53 -0.17 -7.16
C LEU A 98 -19.25 -1.39 -6.59
N TRP A 99 -18.57 -2.17 -5.75
CA TRP A 99 -19.13 -3.38 -5.16
C TRP A 99 -19.46 -3.22 -3.68
N ARG A 100 -18.49 -2.73 -2.90
CA ARG A 100 -18.63 -2.58 -1.45
C ARG A 100 -17.75 -1.46 -0.93
N GLY A 101 -18.08 -0.96 0.24
CA GLY A 101 -17.28 0.06 0.91
C GLY A 101 -17.63 0.17 2.39
N ILE A 102 -16.89 1.02 3.09
CA ILE A 102 -17.14 1.39 4.49
C ILE A 102 -16.87 2.89 4.66
N ALA A 103 -17.77 3.57 5.34
CA ALA A 103 -17.53 4.91 5.88
C ALA A 103 -16.97 4.76 7.30
N LEU A 104 -15.85 5.41 7.56
CA LEU A 104 -15.20 5.42 8.87
C LEU A 104 -15.99 6.32 9.82
N THR A 105 -16.07 5.88 11.07
CA THR A 105 -16.64 6.67 12.16
C THR A 105 -15.53 7.39 12.91
N ALA A 106 -15.83 8.56 13.46
CA ALA A 106 -14.94 9.29 14.37
C ALA A 106 -14.67 8.53 15.68
#